data_AF-A0A850MU36-F1
#
_entry.id   AF-A0A850MU36-F1
#
_cell.length_a   1.000
_cell.length_b   1.000
_cell.length_c   1.000
_cell.angle_alpha   90.00
_cell.angle_beta   90.00
_cell.angle_gamma   90.00
#
_symmetry.space_group_name_H-M   'P 1'
#
loop_
_entity.id
_entity.type
_entity.pdbx_description
1 polymer ?
#
loop_
_entity_poly.entity_id
_entity_poly.type
_entity_poly.pdbx_seq_one_letter_code
_entity_poly.pdbx_strand_id
1 'polypeptide(L)'
;MVRPTLPKGLCVLCKGSRNLCGKDVCPIVMKQQALIPMKKIDFSSKDLFGSSPPAFFVGRYNYPDVLVGPMIPPMIGKGKDIQILDRPDLWYGKQIEELVGYRTKLIRSAFRVNVHKFQNNKILDTSQELAMAARP
;
A
#
# COMPACT_ATOMS: atom_id res chain seq x y z
N MET A 1 0.13 -16.44 -7.89
CA MET A 1 -0.68 -17.17 -6.89
C MET A 1 -1.96 -17.66 -7.57
N VAL A 2 -2.05 -18.96 -7.85
CA VAL A 2 -3.27 -19.56 -8.39
C VAL A 2 -4.32 -19.52 -7.26
N ARG A 3 -5.46 -18.89 -7.51
CA ARG A 3 -6.55 -18.84 -6.52
C ARG A 3 -7.13 -20.26 -6.42
N PRO A 4 -7.08 -20.94 -5.27
CA PRO A 4 -7.68 -22.27 -5.15
C PRO A 4 -9.18 -22.17 -5.43
N THR A 5 -9.72 -23.15 -6.14
CA THR A 5 -11.15 -23.26 -6.41
C THR A 5 -11.87 -23.60 -5.11
N LEU A 6 -12.40 -22.58 -4.44
CA LEU A 6 -13.14 -22.71 -3.18
C LEU A 6 -14.64 -22.91 -3.48
N PRO A 7 -15.35 -23.80 -2.76
CA PRO A 7 -16.80 -23.91 -2.80
C PRO A 7 -17.47 -22.54 -2.57
N LYS A 8 -18.51 -22.23 -3.34
CA LYS A 8 -19.30 -21.00 -3.16
C LYS A 8 -19.86 -20.97 -1.72
N GLY A 9 -19.75 -19.83 -1.04
CA GLY A 9 -20.27 -19.65 0.31
C GLY A 9 -19.38 -20.19 1.45
N LEU A 10 -18.23 -20.81 1.15
CA LEU A 10 -17.35 -21.40 2.18
C LEU A 10 -16.93 -20.38 3.27
N CYS A 11 -16.62 -19.15 2.87
CA CYS A 11 -16.23 -18.10 3.83
C CYS A 11 -17.36 -17.74 4.81
N VAL A 12 -18.63 -17.83 4.38
CA VAL A 12 -19.80 -17.56 5.23
C VAL A 12 -19.95 -18.64 6.30
N LEU A 13 -19.69 -19.90 5.94
CA LEU A 13 -19.68 -21.04 6.88
C LEU A 13 -18.47 -21.02 7.80
N CYS A 14 -17.31 -20.64 7.27
CA CYS A 14 -16.04 -20.58 8.00
C CYS A 14 -16.03 -19.47 9.05
N LYS A 15 -16.69 -18.33 8.76
CA LYS A 15 -16.70 -17.10 9.59
C LYS A 15 -15.31 -16.61 10.04
N GLY A 16 -14.26 -17.01 9.33
CA GLY A 16 -12.88 -16.66 9.62
C GLY A 16 -12.23 -17.40 10.80
N SER A 17 -12.92 -18.31 11.49
CA SER A 17 -12.39 -19.03 12.66
C SER A 17 -12.09 -20.52 12.40
N ARG A 18 -12.63 -21.09 11.32
CA ARG A 18 -12.56 -22.54 11.05
C ARG A 18 -11.53 -22.95 9.99
N ASN A 19 -10.84 -22.00 9.38
CA ASN A 19 -9.84 -22.21 8.34
C ASN A 19 -10.22 -23.21 7.22
N LEU A 20 -11.51 -23.31 6.87
CA LEU A 20 -12.03 -24.28 5.89
C LEU A 20 -11.42 -24.16 4.48
N CYS A 21 -10.77 -23.03 4.19
CA CYS A 21 -10.06 -22.79 2.92
C CYS A 21 -8.61 -23.33 2.90
N GLY A 22 -8.16 -23.99 3.97
CA GLY A 22 -6.82 -24.60 4.08
C GLY A 22 -5.68 -23.58 4.27
N LYS A 23 -6.01 -22.33 4.63
CA LYS A 23 -5.01 -21.30 4.94
C LYS A 23 -4.86 -21.21 6.45
N ASP A 24 -3.62 -21.04 6.92
CA ASP A 24 -3.30 -20.90 8.34
C ASP A 24 -3.98 -19.66 8.95
N VAL A 25 -4.03 -18.58 8.17
CA VAL A 25 -4.65 -17.30 8.57
C VAL A 25 -5.73 -16.91 7.55
N CYS A 26 -6.90 -16.52 8.04
CA CYS A 26 -8.00 -16.06 7.19
C CYS A 26 -7.64 -14.71 6.53
N PRO A 27 -7.52 -14.64 5.19
CA PRO A 27 -7.12 -13.39 4.52
C PRO A 27 -8.13 -12.25 4.67
N ILE A 28 -9.41 -12.59 4.86
CA ILE A 28 -10.49 -11.61 5.02
C ILE A 28 -10.36 -10.90 6.37
N VAL A 29 -10.19 -11.67 7.44
CA VAL A 29 -10.01 -11.15 8.80
C VAL A 29 -8.72 -10.34 8.89
N MET A 30 -7.63 -10.88 8.36
CA MET A 30 -6.33 -10.21 8.29
C MET A 30 -6.40 -8.86 7.58
N LYS A 31 -7.04 -8.80 6.40
CA LYS A 31 -7.25 -7.54 5.67
C LYS A 31 -8.04 -6.54 6.50
N GLN A 32 -9.10 -6.98 7.19
CA GLN A 32 -9.90 -6.10 8.01
C GLN A 32 -9.11 -5.56 9.20
N GLN A 33 -8.34 -6.41 9.89
CA GLN A 33 -7.46 -6.01 10.99
C GLN A 33 -6.44 -4.97 10.55
N ALA A 34 -5.85 -5.12 9.36
CA ALA A 34 -4.93 -4.13 8.80
C ALA A 34 -5.60 -2.78 8.46
N LEU A 35 -6.88 -2.79 8.09
CA LEU A 35 -7.64 -1.58 7.73
C LEU A 35 -8.28 -0.86 8.92
N ILE A 36 -8.55 -1.54 10.03
CA ILE A 36 -9.18 -0.93 11.23
C ILE A 36 -8.40 0.30 11.73
N PRO A 37 -7.06 0.28 11.88
CA PRO A 37 -6.29 1.45 12.29
C PRO A 37 -6.44 2.63 11.32
N MET A 38 -6.57 2.35 10.02
CA MET A 38 -6.68 3.38 8.98
C MET A 38 -8.01 4.13 9.04
N LYS A 39 -9.06 3.58 9.65
CA LYS A 39 -10.35 4.27 9.82
C LYS A 39 -10.28 5.53 10.68
N LYS A 40 -9.24 5.67 11.50
CA LYS A 40 -9.02 6.87 12.33
C LYS A 40 -8.50 8.06 11.53
N ILE A 41 -8.07 7.83 10.29
CA ILE A 41 -7.52 8.87 9.43
C ILE A 41 -8.68 9.56 8.74
N ASP A 42 -8.69 10.88 8.82
CA ASP A 42 -9.66 11.69 8.14
C ASP A 42 -9.32 11.77 6.64
N PHE A 43 -10.13 11.11 5.81
CA PHE A 43 -10.02 11.15 4.35
C PHE A 43 -10.92 12.24 3.73
N SER A 44 -11.60 13.06 4.53
CA SER A 44 -12.39 14.19 4.03
C SER A 44 -11.51 15.40 3.64
N SER A 45 -10.36 15.53 4.31
CA SER A 45 -9.31 16.50 3.95
C SER A 45 -8.60 16.09 2.66
N LYS A 46 -8.23 17.09 1.85
CA LYS A 46 -7.33 16.92 0.70
C LYS A 46 -5.86 16.95 1.08
N ASP A 47 -5.57 17.36 2.31
CA ASP A 47 -4.22 17.48 2.84
C ASP A 47 -3.92 16.28 3.73
N LEU A 48 -2.80 15.62 3.42
CA LEU A 48 -2.26 14.52 4.21
C LEU A 48 -0.87 14.90 4.69
N PHE A 49 -0.70 14.98 6.01
CA PHE A 49 0.60 15.19 6.62
C PHE A 49 1.20 13.87 7.12
N GLY A 50 2.48 13.66 6.83
CA GLY A 50 3.19 12.45 7.18
C GLY A 50 4.67 12.56 6.84
N SER A 51 5.45 11.57 7.27
CA SER A 51 6.85 11.51 6.89
C SER A 51 7.03 11.28 5.40
N SER A 52 8.09 11.87 4.84
CA SER A 52 8.39 11.82 3.41
C SER A 52 8.42 10.37 2.93
N PRO A 53 7.73 10.11 1.81
CA PRO A 53 7.20 8.80 1.52
C PRO A 53 8.34 7.80 1.33
N PRO A 54 8.25 6.61 1.93
CA PRO A 54 9.25 5.56 1.71
C PRO A 54 9.20 4.97 0.29
N ALA A 55 8.19 5.33 -0.52
CA ALA A 55 7.84 4.61 -1.73
C ALA A 55 7.10 5.43 -2.79
N PHE A 56 7.23 5.03 -4.06
CA PHE A 56 6.49 5.60 -5.19
C PHE A 56 5.75 4.51 -5.97
N PHE A 57 4.48 4.74 -6.32
CA PHE A 57 3.66 3.75 -7.00
C PHE A 57 3.29 4.14 -8.43
N VAL A 58 3.45 3.20 -9.35
CA VAL A 58 3.02 3.32 -10.76
C VAL A 58 1.95 2.27 -11.05
N GLY A 59 0.76 2.73 -11.41
CA GLY A 59 -0.35 1.86 -11.77
C GLY A 59 -0.21 1.28 -13.18
N ARG A 60 -0.78 0.09 -13.40
CA ARG A 60 -0.83 -0.57 -14.72
C ARG A 60 -2.13 -0.37 -15.50
N TYR A 61 -3.19 0.05 -14.80
CA TYR A 61 -4.52 0.17 -15.39
C TYR A 61 -4.58 1.39 -16.30
N ASN A 62 -5.27 1.28 -17.44
CA ASN A 62 -5.52 2.37 -18.39
C ASN A 62 -4.28 2.90 -19.13
N TYR A 63 -3.23 2.09 -19.28
CA TYR A 63 -2.07 2.42 -20.10
C TYR A 63 -2.46 2.86 -21.53
N PRO A 64 -1.90 3.96 -22.08
CA PRO A 64 -0.77 4.74 -21.56
C PRO A 64 -1.10 5.80 -20.51
N ASP A 65 -2.37 6.04 -20.19
CA ASP A 65 -2.83 7.01 -19.18
C ASP A 65 -2.95 6.36 -17.78
N VAL A 66 -1.82 6.31 -17.08
CA VAL A 66 -1.69 5.61 -15.79
C VAL A 66 -1.83 6.55 -14.60
N LEU A 67 -2.21 5.98 -13.44
CA LEU A 67 -2.18 6.68 -12.16
C LEU A 67 -0.82 6.45 -11.49
N VAL A 68 -0.16 7.54 -11.12
CA VAL A 68 1.13 7.53 -10.42
C VAL A 68 1.04 8.39 -9.17
N GLY A 69 1.93 8.14 -8.21
CA GLY A 69 2.14 9.05 -7.09
C GLY A 69 2.81 8.40 -5.88
N PRO A 70 3.26 9.24 -4.94
CA PRO A 70 3.93 8.78 -3.73
C PRO A 70 2.98 8.03 -2.80
N MET A 71 3.57 7.19 -1.95
CA MET A 71 2.88 6.43 -0.92
C MET A 71 3.33 6.92 0.45
N ILE A 72 2.46 7.68 1.11
CA ILE A 72 2.76 8.45 2.33
C ILE A 72 2.21 7.73 3.56
N PRO A 73 3.03 7.49 4.60
CA PRO A 73 2.55 7.00 5.87
C PRO A 73 1.88 8.15 6.68
N PRO A 74 0.68 7.96 7.25
CA PRO A 74 -0.06 8.93 8.06
C PRO A 74 0.50 8.99 9.49
N MET A 75 1.83 9.05 9.62
CA MET A 75 2.55 9.12 10.88
C MET A 75 3.83 9.91 10.69
N ILE A 76 4.29 10.56 11.75
CA ILE A 76 5.58 11.23 11.81
C ILE A 76 6.55 10.26 12.48
N GLY A 77 7.56 9.82 11.76
CA GLY A 77 8.65 8.99 12.27
C GLY A 77 10.01 9.52 11.84
N LYS A 78 11.08 8.83 12.24
CA LYS A 78 12.46 9.12 11.79
C LYS A 78 13.13 7.84 11.28
N GLY A 79 13.82 7.95 10.15
CA GLY A 79 14.76 6.93 9.69
C GLY A 79 14.16 5.53 9.52
N LYS A 80 14.60 4.58 10.38
CA LYS A 80 14.33 3.14 10.24
C LYS A 80 12.84 2.77 10.33
N ASP A 81 12.08 3.49 11.15
CA ASP A 81 10.65 3.19 11.40
C ASP A 81 9.77 3.41 10.16
N ILE A 82 10.20 4.28 9.25
CA ILE A 82 9.51 4.57 7.99
C ILE A 82 10.12 3.74 6.86
N GLN A 83 11.44 3.58 6.84
CA GLN A 83 12.13 2.80 5.81
C GLN A 83 11.66 1.35 5.77
N ILE A 84 11.37 0.74 6.92
CA ILE A 84 10.85 -0.63 6.97
C ILE A 84 9.51 -0.79 6.24
N LEU A 85 8.77 0.30 5.97
CA LEU A 85 7.47 0.22 5.30
C LEU A 85 7.58 -0.08 3.80
N ASP A 86 8.74 0.16 3.17
CA ASP A 86 8.97 -0.09 1.73
C ASP A 86 10.37 -0.63 1.40
N ARG A 87 11.08 -1.21 2.38
CA ARG A 87 12.37 -1.88 2.16
C ARG A 87 12.23 -3.39 2.22
N PRO A 88 11.88 -4.07 1.10
CA PRO A 88 11.65 -5.51 1.06
C PRO A 88 12.87 -6.34 1.46
N ASP A 89 14.07 -5.80 1.27
CA ASP A 89 15.33 -6.37 1.76
C ASP A 89 15.37 -6.54 3.30
N LEU A 90 14.62 -5.74 4.05
CA LEU A 90 14.50 -5.83 5.50
C LEU A 90 13.31 -6.68 5.97
N TRP A 91 12.52 -7.22 5.05
CA TRP A 91 11.29 -7.98 5.36
C TRP A 91 11.54 -9.46 5.61
N TYR A 92 12.75 -9.95 5.32
CA TYR A 92 13.08 -11.34 5.56
C TYR A 92 12.93 -11.70 7.05
N GLY A 93 12.23 -12.80 7.32
CA GLY A 93 11.93 -13.26 8.68
C GLY A 93 10.77 -12.54 9.39
N LYS A 94 10.11 -11.57 8.73
CA LYS A 94 8.88 -10.92 9.24
C LYS A 94 7.65 -11.76 8.97
N GLN A 95 6.67 -11.65 9.86
CA GLN A 95 5.39 -12.33 9.69
C GLN A 95 4.56 -11.64 8.60
N ILE A 96 3.67 -12.40 7.94
CA ILE A 96 2.85 -11.87 6.84
C ILE A 96 1.92 -10.75 7.31
N GLU A 97 1.49 -10.79 8.57
CA GLU A 97 0.72 -9.77 9.28
C GLU A 97 1.46 -8.44 9.33
N GLU A 98 2.76 -8.47 9.62
CA GLU A 98 3.60 -7.27 9.65
C GLU A 98 3.71 -6.67 8.25
N LEU A 99 3.95 -7.50 7.23
CA LEU A 99 4.09 -7.06 5.84
C LEU A 99 2.82 -6.42 5.31
N VAL A 100 1.67 -7.03 5.56
CA VAL A 100 0.38 -6.45 5.21
C VAL A 100 0.16 -5.15 5.99
N GLY A 101 0.54 -5.10 7.26
CA GLY A 101 0.51 -3.88 8.08
C GLY A 101 1.36 -2.75 7.49
N TYR A 102 2.60 -3.04 7.09
CA TYR A 102 3.51 -2.07 6.48
C TYR A 102 2.89 -1.45 5.23
N ARG A 103 2.39 -2.30 4.32
CA ARG A 103 1.79 -1.85 3.05
C ARG A 103 0.46 -1.13 3.26
N THR A 104 -0.36 -1.56 4.22
CA THR A 104 -1.70 -0.97 4.45
C THR A 104 -1.61 0.41 5.10
N LYS A 105 -0.53 0.69 5.84
CA LYS A 105 -0.27 2.02 6.41
C LYS A 105 0.06 3.08 5.36
N LEU A 106 0.47 2.70 4.16
CA LEU A 106 0.87 3.65 3.13
C LEU A 106 -0.35 4.14 2.33
N ILE A 107 -0.64 5.43 2.44
CA ILE A 107 -1.69 6.09 1.66
C ILE A 107 -1.10 6.56 0.35
N ARG A 108 -1.66 6.07 -0.75
CA ARG A 108 -1.25 6.49 -2.10
C ARG A 108 -1.99 7.78 -2.49
N SER A 109 -1.25 8.88 -2.65
CA SER A 109 -1.76 9.99 -3.46
C SER A 109 -1.58 9.63 -4.93
N ALA A 110 -2.55 9.98 -5.77
CA ALA A 110 -2.56 9.55 -7.17
C ALA A 110 -2.98 10.68 -8.10
N PHE A 111 -2.18 10.89 -9.14
CA PHE A 111 -2.48 11.77 -10.26
C PHE A 111 -2.30 11.02 -11.57
N ARG A 112 -2.95 11.48 -12.64
CA ARG A 112 -2.94 10.81 -13.94
C ARG A 112 -1.80 11.37 -14.80
N VAL A 113 -1.07 10.48 -15.46
CA VAL A 113 0.03 10.81 -16.37
C VAL A 113 -0.04 9.92 -17.61
N ASN A 114 0.17 10.51 -18.78
CA ASN A 114 0.34 9.76 -20.01
C ASN A 114 1.82 9.41 -20.21
N VAL A 115 2.14 8.13 -20.35
CA VAL A 115 3.53 7.63 -20.47
C VAL A 115 4.25 8.16 -21.72
N HIS A 116 3.51 8.56 -22.76
CA HIS A 116 4.11 9.11 -23.99
C HIS A 116 4.08 10.65 -24.02
N LYS A 117 3.27 11.30 -23.18
CA LYS A 117 3.02 12.75 -23.18
C LYS A 117 3.09 13.32 -21.76
N PHE A 118 4.26 13.22 -21.13
CA PHE A 118 4.46 13.65 -19.75
C PHE A 118 5.38 14.88 -19.58
N GLN A 119 5.87 15.44 -20.68
CA GLN A 119 6.74 16.62 -20.66
C GLN A 119 6.05 17.83 -20.02
N ASN A 120 6.83 18.69 -19.36
CA ASN A 120 6.38 19.92 -18.68
C ASN A 120 5.33 19.69 -17.57
N ASN A 121 5.38 18.54 -16.89
CA ASN A 121 4.51 18.26 -15.76
C ASN A 121 5.25 18.46 -14.44
N LYS A 122 5.11 19.65 -13.85
CA LYS A 122 5.75 20.01 -12.58
C LYS A 122 5.48 19.01 -11.45
N ILE A 123 4.28 18.44 -11.37
CA ILE A 123 3.92 17.47 -10.33
C ILE A 123 4.73 16.17 -10.53
N LEU A 124 4.92 15.77 -11.78
CA LEU A 124 5.75 14.62 -12.11
C LEU A 124 7.23 14.89 -11.84
N ASP A 125 7.73 16.07 -12.19
CA ASP A 125 9.14 16.45 -11.97
C ASP A 125 9.48 16.41 -10.48
N THR A 126 8.67 17.07 -9.64
CA THR A 126 8.82 17.03 -8.17
C THR A 126 8.66 15.61 -7.62
N SER A 127 7.77 14.81 -8.20
CA SER A 127 7.61 13.41 -7.83
C SER A 127 8.84 12.56 -8.15
N GLN A 128 9.51 12.84 -9.27
CA GLN A 128 10.76 12.18 -9.66
C GLN A 128 11.90 12.59 -8.73
N GLU A 129 12.02 13.87 -8.41
CA GLU A 129 12.99 14.37 -7.42
C GLU A 129 12.82 13.67 -6.06
N LEU A 130 11.57 13.51 -5.62
CA LEU A 130 11.24 12.81 -4.39
C LEU A 130 11.63 11.33 -4.44
N ALA A 131 11.41 10.66 -5.58
CA ALA A 131 11.79 9.26 -5.77
C ALA A 131 13.31 9.05 -5.83
N MET A 132 14.07 10.05 -6.27
CA MET A 132 15.54 10.03 -6.30
C MET A 132 16.18 10.42 -4.96
N ALA A 133 15.40 10.84 -3.97
CA ALA A 133 15.92 11.22 -2.66
C ALA A 133 16.60 10.04 -1.96
N ALA A 134 17.83 10.25 -1.49
CA ALA A 134 18.61 9.20 -0.83
C ALA A 134 18.04 8.78 0.53
N ARG A 135 17.23 9.65 1.17
CA ARG A 135 16.60 9.40 2.47
C ARG A 135 15.19 9.98 2.49
N PRO A 136 14.23 9.27 3.09
CA PRO A 136 12.92 9.83 3.42
C PRO A 136 13.04 10.87 4.54
#